data_AF-A0A094JIL2-F1
#
_entry.id   AF-A0A094JIL2-F1
#
_cell.length_a   1.000
_cell.length_b   1.000
_cell.length_c   1.000
_cell.angle_alpha   90.00
_cell.angle_beta   90.00
_cell.angle_gamma   90.00
#
_symmetry.space_group_name_H-M   'P 1'
#
loop_
_entity.id
_entity.type
_entity.pdbx_description
1 polymer ?
#
loop_
_entity_poly.entity_id
_entity_poly.type
_entity_poly.pdbx_seq_one_letter_code
_entity_poly.pdbx_strand_id
1 'polypeptide(L)'
;MKYAQEIERAFNQAFSDARGYLAFNRKEFKLSIFREQENVQTALDALELAATTKDDTQYILKARQFANYYFGTLVPQAIEAFENGNIQKVLSLSENGGTASIEQFQFQMKTYKNKLTEQLDREFQQLRDDQTKAQTAFILFIFTILTILITIARIMMKKSEDHSMH
;
A
#
# COMPACT_ATOMS: atom_id res chain seq x y z
N MET A 1 -0.43 1.00 -3.10
CA MET A 1 -0.78 -0.27 -2.40
C MET A 1 -0.18 -1.51 -3.07
N LYS A 2 -0.36 -1.71 -4.39
CA LYS A 2 0.16 -2.88 -5.14
C LYS A 2 1.65 -3.18 -4.87
N TYR A 3 2.53 -2.19 -5.07
CA TYR A 3 3.98 -2.40 -4.91
C TYR A 3 4.38 -2.77 -3.48
N ALA A 4 3.73 -2.18 -2.47
CA ALA A 4 3.95 -2.55 -1.07
C ALA A 4 3.58 -4.01 -0.77
N GLN A 5 2.50 -4.52 -1.38
CA GLN A 5 2.11 -5.93 -1.27
C GLN A 5 3.09 -6.85 -2.00
N GLU A 6 3.61 -6.43 -3.16
CA GLU A 6 4.62 -7.20 -3.90
C GLU A 6 5.93 -7.31 -3.12
N ILE A 7 6.37 -6.23 -2.48
CA ILE A 7 7.53 -6.23 -1.59
C ILE A 7 7.30 -7.19 -0.42
N GLU A 8 6.17 -7.07 0.28
CA GLU A 8 5.83 -7.94 1.42
C GLU A 8 5.79 -9.41 1.02
N ARG A 9 5.15 -9.73 -0.13
CA ARG A 9 5.07 -11.10 -0.65
C ARG A 9 6.46 -11.66 -0.94
N ALA A 10 7.29 -10.91 -1.66
CA ALA A 10 8.62 -11.37 -2.06
C ALA A 10 9.54 -11.59 -0.85
N PHE A 11 9.55 -10.67 0.12
CA PHE A 11 10.30 -10.87 1.36
C PHE A 11 9.81 -12.06 2.18
N ASN A 12 8.49 -12.20 2.38
CA ASN A 12 7.95 -13.33 3.14
C ASN A 12 8.27 -14.67 2.46
N GLN A 13 8.21 -14.72 1.13
CA GLN A 13 8.62 -15.89 0.37
C GLN A 13 10.12 -16.18 0.56
N ALA A 14 10.98 -15.17 0.44
CA ALA A 14 12.42 -15.32 0.67
C ALA A 14 12.74 -15.79 2.10
N PHE A 15 12.05 -15.28 3.12
CA PHE A 15 12.20 -15.73 4.51
C PHE A 15 11.81 -17.20 4.67
N SER A 16 10.70 -17.60 4.05
CA SER A 16 10.23 -18.99 4.07
C SER A 16 11.20 -19.93 3.36
N ASP A 17 11.67 -19.54 2.17
CA ASP A 17 12.59 -20.32 1.36
C ASP A 17 13.97 -20.43 2.01
N ALA A 18 14.49 -19.36 2.64
CA ALA A 18 15.73 -19.43 3.39
C ALA A 18 15.65 -20.45 4.54
N ARG A 19 14.58 -20.41 5.33
CA ARG A 19 14.34 -21.40 6.40
C ARG A 19 14.14 -22.81 5.83
N GLY A 20 13.39 -22.93 4.73
CA GLY A 20 13.15 -24.20 4.05
C GLY A 20 14.43 -24.81 3.48
N TYR A 21 15.32 -24.00 2.92
CA TYR A 21 16.62 -24.44 2.43
C TYR A 21 17.48 -24.98 3.57
N LEU A 22 17.60 -24.24 4.67
CA LEU A 22 18.38 -24.65 5.84
C LEU A 22 17.79 -25.89 6.53
N ALA A 23 16.48 -26.13 6.43
CA ALA A 23 15.82 -27.28 7.02
C ALA A 23 15.88 -28.55 6.13
N PHE A 24 15.78 -28.39 4.82
CA PHE A 24 15.53 -29.51 3.90
C PHE A 24 16.60 -29.69 2.80
N ASN A 25 17.58 -28.78 2.70
CA ASN A 25 18.64 -28.78 1.68
C ASN A 25 18.12 -28.93 0.23
N ARG A 26 16.94 -28.36 -0.04
CA ARG A 26 16.29 -28.40 -1.36
C ARG A 26 16.73 -27.22 -2.21
N LYS A 27 17.46 -27.49 -3.31
CA LYS A 27 18.05 -26.45 -4.16
C LYS A 27 17.02 -25.49 -4.74
N GLU A 28 15.77 -25.93 -4.89
CA GLU A 28 14.65 -25.11 -5.35
C GLU A 28 14.43 -23.90 -4.44
N PHE A 29 14.59 -24.07 -3.13
CA PHE A 29 14.49 -22.96 -2.18
C PHE A 29 15.63 -21.95 -2.35
N LYS A 30 16.87 -22.44 -2.51
CA LYS A 30 18.03 -21.56 -2.77
C LYS A 30 17.83 -20.73 -4.05
N LEU A 31 17.35 -21.35 -5.12
CA LEU A 31 17.03 -20.63 -6.37
C LEU A 31 15.90 -19.63 -6.19
N SER A 32 14.85 -19.99 -5.44
CA SER A 32 13.72 -19.11 -5.17
C SER A 32 14.14 -17.85 -4.41
N ILE A 33 15.03 -17.96 -3.42
CA ILE A 33 15.58 -16.80 -2.68
C ILE A 33 16.16 -15.75 -3.63
N PHE A 34 16.98 -16.16 -4.61
CA PHE A 34 17.61 -15.24 -5.56
C PHE A 34 16.60 -14.62 -6.52
N ARG A 35 15.57 -15.38 -6.92
CA ARG A 35 14.45 -14.82 -7.69
C ARG A 35 13.67 -13.79 -6.88
N GLU A 36 13.41 -14.07 -5.59
CA GLU A 36 12.71 -13.11 -4.74
C GLU A 36 13.55 -11.86 -4.45
N GLN A 37 14.87 -11.94 -4.45
CA GLN A 37 15.74 -10.76 -4.41
C GLN A 37 15.47 -9.84 -5.61
N GLU A 38 15.39 -10.37 -6.82
CA GLU A 38 15.07 -9.61 -8.03
C GLU A 38 13.65 -9.01 -7.97
N ASN A 39 12.67 -9.79 -7.50
CA ASN A 39 11.30 -9.33 -7.30
C ASN A 39 11.23 -8.17 -6.30
N VAL A 40 11.98 -8.24 -5.19
CA VAL A 40 12.07 -7.17 -4.19
C VAL A 40 12.64 -5.90 -4.83
N GLN A 41 13.74 -6.00 -5.57
CA GLN A 41 14.35 -4.83 -6.20
C GLN A 41 13.40 -4.19 -7.22
N THR A 42 12.80 -4.99 -8.09
CA THR A 42 11.83 -4.52 -9.08
C THR A 42 10.64 -3.81 -8.43
N ALA A 43 10.09 -4.38 -7.35
CA ALA A 43 8.97 -3.79 -6.65
C ALA A 43 9.36 -2.52 -5.88
N LEU A 44 10.58 -2.43 -5.35
CA LEU A 44 11.10 -1.23 -4.71
C LEU A 44 11.34 -0.10 -5.72
N ASP A 45 11.89 -0.40 -6.89
CA ASP A 45 12.06 0.55 -7.99
C ASP A 45 10.71 1.10 -8.46
N ALA A 46 9.71 0.23 -8.63
CA ALA A 46 8.36 0.63 -8.99
C ALA A 46 7.68 1.48 -7.91
N LEU A 47 7.89 1.16 -6.63
CA LEU A 47 7.36 1.95 -5.52
C LEU A 47 8.04 3.33 -5.46
N GLU A 48 9.34 3.42 -5.73
CA GLU A 48 10.08 4.68 -5.76
C GLU A 48 9.58 5.62 -6.86
N LEU A 49 9.29 5.10 -8.05
CA LEU A 49 8.69 5.88 -9.13
C LEU A 49 7.27 6.37 -8.81
N ALA A 50 6.54 5.65 -7.96
CA ALA A 50 5.17 5.98 -7.55
C ALA A 50 5.11 6.74 -6.21
N ALA A 51 6.24 6.98 -5.54
CA ALA A 51 6.28 7.59 -4.22
C ALA A 51 5.84 9.06 -4.29
N THR A 52 4.89 9.43 -3.44
CA THR A 52 4.36 10.81 -3.40
C THR A 52 4.50 11.44 -2.01
N THR A 53 4.73 10.63 -0.98
CA THR A 53 4.80 11.08 0.40
C THR A 53 6.18 10.85 1.01
N LYS A 54 6.51 11.62 2.06
CA LYS A 54 7.73 11.42 2.85
C LYS A 54 7.76 10.03 3.50
N ASP A 55 6.60 9.50 3.89
CA ASP A 55 6.46 8.16 4.47
C ASP A 55 6.85 7.07 3.46
N ASP A 56 6.50 7.24 2.18
CA ASP A 56 6.92 6.33 1.10
C ASP A 56 8.44 6.31 0.97
N THR A 57 9.06 7.48 0.86
CA THR A 57 10.52 7.60 0.74
C THR A 57 11.25 7.00 1.94
N GLN A 58 10.74 7.23 3.16
CA GLN A 58 11.31 6.64 4.37
C GLN A 58 11.18 5.12 4.40
N TYR A 59 10.04 4.57 3.95
CA TYR A 59 9.85 3.14 3.85
C TYR A 59 10.78 2.52 2.81
N ILE A 60 10.85 3.08 1.60
CA ILE A 60 11.74 2.61 0.53
C ILE A 60 13.19 2.56 1.01
N LEU A 61 13.67 3.62 1.66
CA LEU A 61 15.03 3.67 2.19
C LEU A 61 15.31 2.52 3.16
N LYS A 62 14.42 2.30 4.14
CA LYS A 62 14.56 1.21 5.11
C LYS A 62 14.47 -0.16 4.45
N ALA A 63 13.57 -0.32 3.49
CA ALA A 63 13.40 -1.57 2.76
C ALA A 63 14.61 -1.91 1.89
N ARG A 64 15.22 -0.92 1.22
CA ARG A 64 16.49 -1.13 0.49
C ARG A 64 17.64 -1.46 1.42
N GLN A 65 17.78 -0.75 2.54
CA GLN A 65 18.80 -1.06 3.55
C GLN A 65 18.66 -2.49 4.06
N PHE A 66 17.44 -2.90 4.38
CA PHE A 66 17.17 -4.27 4.81
C PHE A 66 17.40 -5.29 3.68
N ALA A 67 16.99 -5.02 2.45
CA ALA A 67 17.24 -5.89 1.30
C ALA A 67 18.74 -6.15 1.11
N ASN A 68 19.55 -5.10 1.18
CA ASN A 68 21.01 -5.18 1.06
C ASN A 68 21.62 -6.03 2.18
N TYR A 69 21.18 -5.80 3.42
CA TYR A 69 21.61 -6.62 4.56
C TYR A 69 21.19 -8.09 4.42
N TYR A 70 19.91 -8.33 4.12
CA TYR A 70 19.32 -9.66 4.08
C TYR A 70 19.90 -10.50 2.94
N PHE A 71 19.81 -10.02 1.70
CA PHE A 71 20.26 -10.75 0.51
C PHE A 71 21.77 -10.63 0.26
N GLY A 72 22.40 -9.53 0.67
CA GLY A 72 23.83 -9.30 0.45
C GLY A 72 24.73 -9.83 1.57
N THR A 73 24.19 -10.10 2.77
CA THR A 73 25.01 -10.51 3.92
C THR A 73 24.41 -11.69 4.65
N LEU A 74 23.21 -11.56 5.22
CA LEU A 74 22.67 -12.56 6.13
C LEU A 74 22.44 -13.91 5.46
N VAL A 75 21.72 -13.92 4.33
CA VAL A 75 21.37 -15.16 3.63
C VAL A 75 22.59 -15.83 3.00
N PRO A 76 23.48 -15.14 2.27
CA PRO A 76 24.71 -15.75 1.76
C PRO A 76 25.54 -16.42 2.86
N GLN A 77 25.75 -15.73 4.00
CA GLN A 77 26.51 -16.29 5.12
C GLN A 77 25.81 -17.51 5.74
N ALA A 78 24.49 -17.50 5.84
CA ALA A 78 23.73 -18.63 6.37
C ALA A 78 23.79 -19.85 5.43
N ILE A 79 23.66 -19.63 4.13
CA ILE A 79 23.80 -20.69 3.10
C ILE A 79 25.21 -21.27 3.13
N GLU A 80 26.24 -20.44 3.12
CA GLU A 80 27.64 -20.88 3.14
C GLU A 80 27.94 -21.69 4.41
N ALA A 81 27.50 -21.19 5.58
CA ALA A 81 27.67 -21.90 6.84
C ALA A 81 26.97 -23.27 6.82
N PHE A 82 25.77 -23.34 6.26
CA PHE A 82 25.02 -24.59 6.13
C PHE A 82 25.68 -25.58 5.17
N GLU A 83 26.09 -25.13 3.98
CA GLU A 83 26.75 -25.96 2.97
C GLU A 83 28.11 -26.51 3.47
N ASN A 84 28.79 -25.76 4.34
CA ASN A 84 30.03 -26.19 4.99
C ASN A 84 29.82 -27.05 6.26
N GLY A 85 28.56 -27.40 6.59
CA GLY A 85 28.23 -28.19 7.78
C GLY A 85 28.41 -27.44 9.12
N ASN A 86 28.61 -26.12 9.09
CA ASN A 86 28.81 -25.29 10.27
C ASN A 86 27.46 -24.82 10.85
N ILE A 87 26.73 -25.76 11.45
CA ILE A 87 25.41 -25.52 12.03
C ILE A 87 25.47 -24.48 13.16
N GLN A 88 26.55 -24.46 13.95
CA GLN A 88 26.72 -23.47 15.02
C GLN A 88 26.76 -22.04 14.48
N LYS A 89 27.40 -21.84 13.32
CA LYS A 89 27.40 -20.54 12.64
C LYS A 89 25.99 -20.16 12.17
N VAL A 90 25.22 -21.10 11.60
CA VAL A 90 23.82 -20.87 11.21
C VAL A 90 22.98 -20.42 12.41
N LEU A 91 23.09 -21.10 13.55
CA LEU A 91 22.40 -20.73 14.78
C LEU A 91 22.81 -19.33 15.26
N SER A 92 24.11 -19.06 15.32
CA SER A 92 24.61 -17.75 15.74
C SER A 92 24.16 -16.61 14.83
N LEU A 93 23.97 -16.83 13.53
CA LEU A 93 23.45 -15.80 12.61
C LEU A 93 21.98 -15.48 12.89
N SER A 94 21.20 -16.48 13.30
CA SER A 94 19.81 -16.30 13.75
C SER A 94 19.75 -15.53 15.08
N GLU A 95 20.59 -15.91 16.04
CA GLU A 95 20.62 -15.39 17.41
C GLU A 95 21.24 -13.98 17.51
N ASN A 96 22.28 -13.68 16.71
CA ASN A 96 22.97 -12.39 16.70
C ASN A 96 22.21 -11.30 15.93
N GLY A 97 20.88 -11.27 16.09
CA GLY A 97 20.03 -10.23 15.53
C GLY A 97 19.49 -10.50 14.12
N GLY A 98 19.80 -11.64 13.50
CA GLY A 98 19.20 -12.03 12.23
C GLY A 98 17.67 -12.15 12.34
N THR A 99 17.19 -12.89 13.34
CA THR A 99 15.74 -13.04 13.58
C THR A 99 15.09 -11.72 13.98
N ALA A 100 15.70 -10.97 14.91
CA ALA A 100 15.16 -9.69 15.35
C ALA A 100 15.08 -8.66 14.20
N SER A 101 16.06 -8.63 13.30
CA SER A 101 16.06 -7.75 12.14
C SER A 101 14.94 -8.10 11.15
N ILE A 102 14.69 -9.40 10.92
CA ILE A 102 13.58 -9.88 10.08
C ILE A 102 12.24 -9.47 10.70
N GLU A 103 12.04 -9.72 12.00
CA GLU A 103 10.80 -9.39 12.70
C GLU A 103 10.53 -7.88 12.72
N GLN A 104 11.56 -7.08 12.99
CA GLN A 104 11.47 -5.63 12.96
C GLN A 104 11.08 -5.14 11.56
N PHE A 105 11.67 -5.71 10.51
CA PHE A 105 11.33 -5.35 9.14
C PHE A 105 9.90 -5.78 8.76
N GLN A 106 9.46 -6.98 9.15
CA GLN A 106 8.07 -7.43 8.96
C GLN A 106 7.07 -6.49 9.64
N PHE A 107 7.38 -6.02 10.84
CA PHE A 107 6.57 -5.02 11.53
C PHE A 107 6.50 -3.72 10.73
N GLN A 108 7.64 -3.20 10.24
CA GLN A 108 7.68 -1.98 9.43
C GLN A 108 6.85 -2.11 8.14
N MET A 109 6.93 -3.25 7.44
CA MET A 109 6.09 -3.52 6.26
C MET A 109 4.60 -3.50 6.60
N LYS A 110 4.20 -4.18 7.67
CA LYS A 110 2.81 -4.20 8.13
C LYS A 110 2.31 -2.80 8.47
N THR A 111 3.09 -2.01 9.21
CA THR A 111 2.75 -0.63 9.55
C THR A 111 2.59 0.23 8.31
N TYR A 112 3.52 0.15 7.35
CA TYR A 112 3.44 0.92 6.12
C TYR A 112 2.20 0.55 5.30
N LYS A 113 1.90 -0.74 5.14
CA LYS A 113 0.68 -1.20 4.46
C LYS A 113 -0.58 -0.69 5.13
N ASN A 114 -0.66 -0.74 6.46
CA ASN A 114 -1.82 -0.23 7.20
C ASN A 114 -2.01 1.27 6.96
N LYS A 115 -0.92 2.05 6.96
CA LYS A 115 -0.99 3.49 6.62
C LYS A 115 -1.52 3.74 5.20
N LEU A 116 -1.09 2.95 4.22
CA LEU A 116 -1.60 3.05 2.84
C LEU A 116 -3.10 2.74 2.78
N THR A 117 -3.57 1.73 3.51
CA THR A 117 -5.00 1.41 3.60
C THR A 117 -5.78 2.56 4.23
N GLU A 118 -5.29 3.11 5.35
CA GLU A 118 -5.94 4.23 6.02
C GLU A 118 -5.97 5.51 5.17
N GLN A 119 -4.91 5.77 4.38
CA GLN A 119 -4.88 6.87 3.42
C GLN A 119 -5.93 6.68 2.33
N LEU A 120 -6.00 5.48 1.76
CA LEU A 120 -7.00 5.13 0.75
C LEU A 120 -8.43 5.29 1.28
N ASP A 121 -8.70 4.77 2.49
CA ASP A 121 -10.01 4.90 3.13
C ASP A 121 -10.39 6.38 3.36
N ARG A 122 -9.43 7.21 3.80
CA ARG A 122 -9.66 8.66 3.97
C ARG A 122 -9.97 9.36 2.64
N GLU A 123 -9.21 9.07 1.58
CA GLU A 123 -9.45 9.65 0.25
C GLU A 123 -10.81 9.23 -0.32
N PHE A 124 -11.20 7.97 -0.14
CA PHE A 124 -12.54 7.50 -0.54
C PHE A 124 -13.66 8.18 0.24
N GLN A 125 -13.52 8.34 1.56
CA GLN A 125 -14.52 9.05 2.37
C GLN A 125 -14.63 10.52 1.94
N GLN A 126 -13.50 11.19 1.72
CA GLN A 126 -13.47 12.57 1.26
C GLN A 126 -14.14 12.73 -0.12
N LEU A 127 -13.82 11.86 -1.07
CA LEU A 127 -14.45 11.85 -2.40
C LEU A 127 -15.97 11.65 -2.31
N ARG A 128 -16.42 10.73 -1.44
CA ARG A 128 -17.84 10.47 -1.22
C ARG A 128 -18.55 11.68 -0.60
N ASP A 129 -17.92 12.34 0.36
CA ASP A 129 -18.48 13.53 1.01
C ASP A 129 -18.57 14.70 0.03
N ASP A 130 -17.56 14.91 -0.80
CA ASP A 130 -17.56 15.95 -1.83
C ASP A 130 -18.61 15.67 -2.92
N GLN A 131 -18.79 14.41 -3.32
CA GLN A 131 -19.87 14.00 -4.22
C GLN A 131 -21.25 14.23 -3.59
N THR A 132 -21.42 13.92 -2.31
CA THR A 132 -22.69 14.13 -1.58
C THR A 132 -23.03 15.62 -1.47
N LYS A 133 -22.04 16.47 -1.18
CA LYS A 133 -22.21 17.94 -1.17
C LYS A 133 -22.61 18.47 -2.53
N ALA A 134 -21.93 18.03 -3.61
CA ALA A 134 -22.25 18.44 -4.97
C ALA A 134 -23.68 18.03 -5.37
N GLN A 135 -24.09 16.79 -5.06
CA GLN A 135 -25.46 16.32 -5.31
C GLN A 135 -26.49 17.12 -4.51
N THR A 136 -26.22 17.39 -3.22
CA THR A 136 -27.11 18.18 -2.37
C THR A 136 -27.27 19.61 -2.92
N ALA A 137 -26.17 20.25 -3.31
CA ALA A 137 -26.19 21.59 -3.93
C ALA A 137 -26.99 21.59 -5.23
N PHE A 138 -26.84 20.56 -6.06
CA PHE A 138 -27.58 20.41 -7.31
C PHE A 138 -29.09 20.23 -7.09
N ILE A 139 -29.48 19.41 -6.12
CA ILE A 139 -30.89 19.24 -5.73
C ILE A 139 -31.47 20.58 -5.27
N LEU A 140 -30.78 21.29 -4.38
CA LEU A 140 -31.20 22.62 -3.92
C LEU A 140 -31.35 23.60 -5.08
N PHE A 141 -30.41 23.62 -6.02
CA PHE A 141 -30.46 24.45 -7.22
C PHE A 141 -31.69 24.15 -8.10
N ILE A 142 -32.00 22.87 -8.34
CA ILE A 142 -33.22 22.48 -9.07
C ILE A 142 -34.48 22.98 -8.33
N PHE A 143 -34.56 22.78 -7.02
CA PHE A 143 -35.69 23.26 -6.22
C PHE A 143 -35.84 24.79 -6.28
N THR A 144 -34.73 25.52 -6.25
CA THR A 144 -34.74 26.98 -6.41
C THR A 144 -35.28 27.39 -7.77
N ILE A 145 -34.82 26.77 -8.87
CA ILE A 145 -35.32 27.06 -10.22
C ILE A 145 -36.82 26.75 -10.33
N LEU A 146 -37.26 25.58 -9.86
CA LEU A 146 -38.67 25.20 -9.90
C LEU A 146 -39.54 26.19 -9.12
N THR A 147 -39.09 26.62 -7.94
CA THR A 147 -39.80 27.62 -7.12
C THR A 147 -39.93 28.96 -7.84
N ILE A 148 -38.87 29.42 -8.51
CA ILE A 148 -38.88 30.65 -9.32
C ILE A 148 -39.89 30.51 -10.47
N LEU A 149 -39.85 29.41 -11.22
CA LEU A 149 -40.76 29.17 -12.34
C LEU A 149 -42.24 29.16 -11.90
N ILE A 150 -42.55 28.48 -10.79
CA ILE A 150 -43.91 28.46 -10.22
C ILE A 150 -44.35 29.86 -9.80
N THR A 151 -43.44 30.63 -9.18
CA THR A 151 -43.74 32.00 -8.75
C THR A 151 -44.05 32.91 -9.95
N ILE A 152 -43.23 32.83 -11.01
CA ILE A 152 -43.47 33.58 -12.26
C ILE A 152 -44.81 33.18 -12.88
N ALA A 153 -45.10 31.89 -12.99
CA ALA A 153 -46.36 31.40 -13.54
C ALA A 153 -47.57 31.91 -12.74
N ARG A 154 -47.50 31.91 -11.41
CA ARG A 154 -48.55 32.48 -10.53
C ARG A 154 -48.76 33.97 -10.76
N ILE A 155 -47.67 34.74 -10.91
CA ILE A 155 -47.76 36.18 -11.19
C ILE A 155 -48.41 36.43 -12.55
N MET A 156 -48.04 35.67 -13.58
CA MET A 156 -48.63 35.79 -14.91
C MET A 156 -50.13 35.48 -14.93
N MET A 157 -50.57 34.40 -14.27
CA MET A 157 -51.99 34.05 -14.17
C MET A 157 -52.80 35.13 -13.45
N LYS A 158 -52.28 35.68 -12.35
CA LYS A 158 -52.95 36.77 -11.62
C LYS A 158 -53.05 38.05 -12.46
N LYS A 159 -52.04 38.35 -13.27
CA LYS A 159 -52.05 39.52 -14.17
C LYS A 159 -53.01 39.34 -15.36
N SER A 160 -53.21 38.12 -15.86
CA SER A 160 -54.18 37.87 -16.94
C SER A 160 -55.64 37.96 -16.47
N GLU A 161 -55.96 37.56 -15.23
CA GLU A 161 -57.32 37.73 -14.67
C GLU A 161 -57.72 39.21 -14.53
N ASP A 162 -56.78 40.07 -14.13
CA ASP A 162 -57.01 41.51 -13.91
C ASP A 162 -57.26 42.28 -15.22
N HIS A 163 -56.74 41.79 -16.36
CA HIS A 163 -56.98 42.37 -17.68
C HIS A 163 -58.27 41.90 -18.36
N SER A 164 -58.93 40.86 -17.85
CA SER A 164 -60.23 40.37 -18.36
C SER A 164 -61.45 40.97 -17.66
N MET A 165 -61.26 41.88 -16.69
CA MET A 165 -62.35 42.58 -15.98
C MET A 165 -62.50 44.07 -16.36
N HIS A 166 -61.80 44.53 -17.41
CA HIS A 166 -62.01 45.82 -18.05
C HIS A 166 -62.47 45.64 -19.49
#